data_AF-A0A7J8XNU0-F1
#
_entry.id   AF-A0A7J8XNU0-F1
#
_cell.length_a   1.000
_cell.length_b   1.000
_cell.length_c   1.000
_cell.angle_alpha   90.00
_cell.angle_beta   90.00
_cell.angle_gamma   90.00
#
_symmetry.space_group_name_H-M   'P 1'
#
loop_
_entity.id
_entity.type
_entity.pdbx_description
1 polymer ?
#
loop_
_entity_poly.entity_id
_entity_poly.type
_entity_poly.pdbx_seq_one_letter_code
_entity_poly.pdbx_strand_id
1 'polypeptide(L)'
;MAEKLGGEGLMRELSNGFKMLMDKDKGVITVESLKRNAAMLGLQDLRHDELVSMVKEGDTDGDGALNEMEFCVLMFRLSPGLMEESQLLLEEILQDDLNSSAFY
;
A
#
# COMPACT_ATOMS: atom_id res chain seq x y z
N MET A 1 11.62 -3.24 -8.39
CA MET A 1 11.34 -1.77 -8.40
C MET A 1 12.06 -1.01 -7.27
N ALA A 2 12.41 -1.64 -6.14
CA ALA A 2 13.19 -1.00 -5.06
C ALA A 2 14.57 -0.46 -5.48
N GLU A 3 15.26 -1.12 -6.43
CA GLU A 3 16.57 -0.65 -6.91
C GLU A 3 16.53 0.61 -7.79
N LYS A 4 15.36 0.99 -8.35
CA LYS A 4 15.27 2.06 -9.36
C LYS A 4 14.89 3.44 -8.82
N LEU A 5 14.53 3.56 -7.53
CA LEU A 5 14.08 4.81 -6.91
C LEU A 5 14.98 5.35 -5.79
N GLY A 6 15.94 4.56 -5.28
CA GLY A 6 16.68 4.90 -4.07
C GLY A 6 15.78 4.96 -2.82
N GLY A 7 16.34 4.84 -1.62
CA GLY A 7 15.55 4.90 -0.38
C GLY A 7 14.75 6.21 -0.24
N GLU A 8 15.29 7.30 -0.76
CA GLU A 8 14.65 8.62 -0.76
C GLU A 8 13.42 8.69 -1.67
N GLY A 9 13.46 8.05 -2.85
CA GLY A 9 12.32 8.00 -3.76
C GLY A 9 11.16 7.22 -3.16
N LEU A 10 11.45 6.08 -2.53
CA LEU A 10 10.44 5.28 -1.83
C LEU A 10 9.79 6.05 -0.68
N MET A 11 10.60 6.69 0.17
CA MET A 11 10.08 7.53 1.26
C MET A 11 9.19 8.66 0.76
N ARG A 12 9.54 9.28 -0.37
CA ARG A 12 8.72 10.34 -0.96
C ARG A 12 7.37 9.82 -1.47
N GLU A 13 7.36 8.68 -2.14
CA GLU A 13 6.10 8.06 -2.60
C GLU A 13 5.22 7.64 -1.42
N LEU A 14 5.81 7.11 -0.34
CA LEU A 14 5.08 6.79 0.89
C LEU A 14 4.49 8.05 1.56
N SER A 15 5.25 9.13 1.67
CA SER A 15 4.76 10.40 2.21
C SER A 15 3.64 10.99 1.34
N ASN A 16 3.74 10.85 0.02
CA ASN A 16 2.67 11.27 -0.90
C ASN A 16 1.41 10.41 -0.71
N GLY A 17 1.55 9.08 -0.62
CA GLY A 17 0.44 8.17 -0.33
C GLY A 17 -0.23 8.47 1.00
N PHE A 18 0.56 8.73 2.06
CA PHE A 18 0.07 9.16 3.36
C PHE A 18 -0.79 10.42 3.24
N LYS A 19 -0.31 11.44 2.53
CA LYS A 19 -1.04 12.71 2.30
C LYS A 19 -2.34 12.54 1.53
N MET A 20 -2.43 11.51 0.68
CA MET A 20 -3.67 11.21 -0.03
C MET A 20 -4.69 10.52 0.88
N LEU A 21 -4.25 9.72 1.86
CA LEU A 21 -5.11 8.92 2.74
C LEU A 21 -5.45 9.61 4.06
N MET A 22 -4.63 10.55 4.51
CA MET A 22 -4.79 11.22 5.80
C MET A 22 -6.04 12.10 5.88
N ASP A 23 -6.50 12.31 7.10
CA ASP A 23 -7.42 13.39 7.44
C ASP A 23 -6.65 14.71 7.45
N LYS A 24 -7.08 15.66 6.61
CA LYS A 24 -6.40 16.96 6.44
C LYS A 24 -6.51 17.84 7.68
N ASP A 25 -7.57 17.68 8.47
CA ASP A 25 -7.80 18.48 9.68
C ASP A 25 -7.02 17.92 10.87
N LYS A 26 -6.90 16.58 10.95
CA LYS A 26 -6.20 15.92 12.07
C LYS A 26 -4.72 15.68 11.85
N GLY A 27 -4.25 15.62 10.61
CA GLY A 27 -2.84 15.32 10.34
C GLY A 27 -2.48 13.84 10.33
N VAL A 28 -3.47 12.93 10.49
CA VAL A 28 -3.27 11.48 10.65
C VAL A 28 -4.27 10.69 9.80
N ILE A 29 -3.96 9.43 9.48
CA ILE A 29 -4.91 8.53 8.81
C ILE A 29 -5.83 7.94 9.86
N THR A 30 -7.13 8.18 9.72
CA THR A 30 -8.16 7.55 10.54
C THR A 30 -8.89 6.51 9.71
N VAL A 31 -9.60 5.57 10.35
CA VAL A 31 -10.44 4.59 9.63
C VAL A 31 -11.40 5.28 8.65
N GLU A 32 -11.97 6.42 9.06
CA GLU A 32 -12.89 7.21 8.25
C GLU A 32 -12.20 7.89 7.06
N SER A 33 -11.03 8.50 7.28
CA SER A 33 -10.27 9.14 6.20
C SER A 33 -9.75 8.09 5.22
N LEU A 34 -9.25 6.96 5.73
CA LEU A 34 -8.80 5.83 4.94
C LEU A 34 -9.93 5.31 4.07
N LYS A 35 -11.13 5.07 4.61
CA LYS A 35 -12.30 4.62 3.85
C LYS A 35 -12.65 5.58 2.70
N ARG A 36 -12.75 6.86 3.02
CA ARG A 36 -13.15 7.90 2.05
C ARG A 36 -12.12 8.05 0.94
N ASN A 37 -10.84 8.12 1.33
CA ASN A 37 -9.75 8.43 0.40
C ASN A 37 -9.32 7.18 -0.38
N ALA A 38 -9.37 5.98 0.21
CA ALA A 38 -9.13 4.72 -0.48
C ALA A 38 -10.19 4.46 -1.57
N ALA A 39 -11.46 4.85 -1.33
CA ALA A 39 -12.49 4.80 -2.38
C ALA A 39 -12.14 5.70 -3.59
N MET A 40 -11.48 6.85 -3.37
CA MET A 40 -11.00 7.71 -4.47
C MET A 40 -9.86 7.08 -5.28
N LEU A 41 -9.15 6.13 -4.69
CA LEU A 41 -8.09 5.34 -5.35
C LEU A 41 -8.63 4.06 -6.01
N GLY A 42 -9.95 3.86 -6.03
CA GLY A 42 -10.59 2.67 -6.60
C GLY A 42 -10.62 1.47 -5.66
N LEU A 43 -10.20 1.60 -4.40
CA LEU A 43 -10.22 0.54 -3.39
C LEU A 43 -11.55 0.53 -2.62
N GLN A 44 -12.65 0.66 -3.34
CA GLN A 44 -14.00 0.77 -2.79
C GLN A 44 -14.57 -0.56 -2.24
N ASP A 45 -13.92 -1.68 -2.53
CA ASP A 45 -14.32 -3.02 -2.09
C ASP A 45 -13.83 -3.38 -0.69
N LEU A 46 -12.98 -2.54 -0.08
CA LEU A 46 -12.49 -2.74 1.28
C LEU A 46 -13.63 -2.54 2.29
N ARG A 47 -13.90 -3.59 3.07
CA ARG A 47 -14.94 -3.52 4.10
C ARG A 47 -14.44 -2.75 5.32
N HIS A 48 -15.38 -2.25 6.11
CA HIS A 48 -15.03 -1.47 7.31
C HIS A 48 -14.18 -2.26 8.31
N ASP A 49 -14.44 -3.56 8.48
CA ASP A 49 -13.65 -4.46 9.33
C ASP A 49 -12.20 -4.58 8.85
N GLU A 50 -11.99 -4.63 7.53
CA GLU A 50 -10.65 -4.69 6.93
C GLU A 50 -9.88 -3.39 7.17
N LEU A 51 -10.53 -2.25 6.97
CA LEU A 51 -9.93 -0.94 7.23
C LEU A 51 -9.57 -0.75 8.71
N VAL A 52 -10.44 -1.18 9.62
CA VAL A 52 -10.17 -1.17 11.06
C VAL A 52 -9.00 -2.07 11.40
N SER A 53 -8.92 -3.26 10.79
CA SER A 53 -7.79 -4.18 10.98
C SER A 53 -6.49 -3.59 10.46
N MET A 54 -6.50 -2.90 9.31
CA MET A 54 -5.32 -2.25 8.75
C MET A 54 -4.80 -1.13 9.64
N VAL A 55 -5.71 -0.28 10.15
CA VAL A 55 -5.33 0.77 11.10
C VAL A 55 -4.77 0.16 12.38
N LYS A 56 -5.45 -0.84 12.96
CA LYS A 56 -4.96 -1.53 14.17
C LYS A 56 -3.61 -2.22 14.01
N GLU A 57 -3.31 -2.74 12.83
CA GLU A 57 -2.03 -3.42 12.58
C GLU A 57 -0.85 -2.44 12.48
N GLY A 58 -1.10 -1.22 12.00
CA GLY A 58 -0.10 -0.16 11.91
C GLY A 58 -0.03 0.75 13.14
N ASP A 59 -1.10 0.84 13.92
CA ASP A 59 -1.22 1.67 15.11
C ASP A 59 -0.38 1.06 16.25
N THR A 60 0.74 1.70 16.56
CA THR A 60 1.70 1.23 17.56
C THR A 60 1.56 1.95 18.88
N ASP A 61 1.03 3.17 18.88
CA ASP A 61 0.82 3.97 20.08
C ASP A 61 -0.59 3.80 20.68
N GLY A 62 -1.52 3.20 19.95
CA GLY A 62 -2.87 2.88 20.36
C GLY A 62 -3.83 4.08 20.30
N ASP A 63 -3.52 5.13 19.53
CA ASP A 63 -4.35 6.32 19.40
C ASP A 63 -5.57 6.12 18.47
N GLY A 64 -5.64 4.98 17.77
CA GLY A 64 -6.70 4.64 16.84
C GLY A 64 -6.58 5.31 15.47
N ALA A 65 -5.42 5.86 15.16
CA ALA A 65 -5.04 6.45 13.88
C ALA A 65 -3.64 5.94 13.46
N LEU A 66 -3.21 6.34 12.26
CA LEU A 66 -1.83 6.12 11.81
C LEU A 66 -1.19 7.48 11.57
N ASN A 67 -0.07 7.72 12.22
CA ASN A 67 0.83 8.81 11.87
C ASN A 67 1.71 8.44 10.65
N GLU A 68 2.45 9.42 10.12
CA GLU A 68 3.26 9.21 8.91
C GLU A 68 4.32 8.11 9.09
N MET A 69 4.90 8.02 10.29
CA MET A 69 5.93 7.02 10.60
C MET A 69 5.32 5.62 10.68
N GLU A 70 4.19 5.47 11.36
CA GLU A 70 3.44 4.21 11.46
C GLU A 70 2.98 3.71 10.11
N PHE A 71 2.42 4.59 9.28
CA PHE A 71 2.05 4.26 7.91
C PHE A 71 3.25 3.80 7.09
N CYS A 72 4.39 4.50 7.16
CA CYS A 72 5.60 4.10 6.45
C CYS A 72 6.11 2.74 6.91
N VAL A 73 6.12 2.48 8.23
CA VAL A 73 6.53 1.19 8.80
C VAL A 73 5.58 0.07 8.35
N LEU A 74 4.26 0.30 8.39
CA LEU A 74 3.26 -0.65 7.92
C LEU A 74 3.47 -0.99 6.45
N MET A 75 3.63 0.02 5.59
CA MET A 75 3.90 -0.17 4.16
C MET A 75 5.23 -0.89 3.92
N PHE A 76 6.26 -0.61 4.71
CA PHE A 76 7.54 -1.30 4.62
C PHE A 76 7.46 -2.76 5.09
N ARG A 77 6.59 -3.08 6.06
CA ARG A 77 6.31 -4.45 6.50
C ARG A 77 5.51 -5.23 5.44
N LEU A 78 4.61 -4.56 4.72
CA LEU A 78 3.82 -5.16 3.64
C LEU A 78 4.59 -5.24 2.31
N SER A 79 5.56 -4.33 2.09
CA SER A 79 6.36 -4.26 0.86
C SER A 79 7.17 -5.52 0.52
N PRO A 80 7.81 -6.26 1.45
CA PRO A 80 8.51 -7.49 1.09
C PRO A 80 7.55 -8.54 0.54
N GLY A 81 6.35 -8.71 1.13
CA GLY A 81 5.35 -9.64 0.64
C GLY A 81 4.72 -9.22 -0.69
N LEU A 82 4.34 -7.94 -0.83
CA LEU A 82 3.74 -7.39 -2.05
C LEU A 82 4.74 -7.34 -3.23
N MET A 83 6.03 -7.10 -2.97
CA MET A 83 7.06 -7.19 -4.03
C MET A 83 7.32 -8.62 -4.47
N GLU A 84 7.21 -9.61 -3.57
CA GLU A 84 7.41 -11.03 -3.89
C GLU A 84 6.23 -11.56 -4.72
N GLU A 85 4.99 -11.23 -4.36
CA GLU A 85 3.80 -11.57 -5.15
C GLU A 85 3.76 -10.87 -6.52
N SER A 86 4.16 -9.60 -6.58
CA SER A 86 4.26 -8.88 -7.85
C SER A 86 5.36 -9.43 -8.78
N GLN A 87 6.42 -10.06 -8.24
CA GLN A 87 7.45 -10.72 -9.03
C GLN A 87 6.93 -12.01 -9.65
N LEU A 88 6.19 -12.81 -8.87
CA LEU A 88 5.60 -14.07 -9.34
C LEU A 88 4.56 -13.85 -10.44
N LEU A 89 3.67 -12.87 -10.28
CA LEU A 89 2.68 -12.51 -11.31
C LEU A 89 3.35 -12.00 -12.61
N LEU A 90 4.46 -11.29 -12.49
CA LEU A 90 5.22 -10.84 -13.66
C LEU A 90 5.93 -12.00 -14.36
N GLU A 91 6.50 -12.96 -13.62
CA GLU A 91 7.07 -14.18 -14.18
C GLU A 91 6.01 -15.03 -14.89
N GLU A 92 4.82 -15.19 -14.31
CA GLU A 92 3.70 -15.93 -14.92
C GLU A 92 3.27 -15.30 -16.26
N ILE A 93 3.12 -13.97 -16.30
CA ILE A 93 2.77 -13.23 -17.52
C ILE A 93 3.86 -13.36 -18.60
N LEU A 94 5.14 -13.28 -18.21
CA LEU A 94 6.26 -13.45 -19.15
C LEU A 94 6.37 -14.88 -19.69
N GLN A 95 5.97 -15.87 -18.89
CA GLN A 95 6.03 -17.27 -19.26
C GLN A 95 4.91 -17.65 -20.24
N ASP A 96 3.74 -17.01 -20.14
CA ASP A 96 2.62 -17.18 -21.08
C ASP A 96 2.95 -16.61 -22.48
N ASP A 97 3.59 -15.44 -22.56
CA ASP A 97 4.01 -14.83 -23.84
C ASP A 97 5.05 -15.69 -24.59
N LEU A 98 5.97 -16.34 -23.86
CA LEU A 98 6.95 -17.24 -24.46
C LEU A 98 6.33 -18.55 -24.94
N ASN A 99 5.36 -19.10 -24.21
CA ASN A 99 4.71 -20.36 -24.57
C ASN A 99 3.69 -20.19 -25.72
N SER A 100 3.07 -19.01 -25.84
CA SER A 100 2.17 -18.67 -26.95
C SER A 100 2.92 -18.47 -28.28
N SER A 101 4.17 -17.97 -28.22
CA SER A 101 5.03 -17.82 -29.40
C SER A 101 5.61 -19.14 -29.94
N ALA A 102 5.54 -20.23 -29.18
CA ALA A 102 6.04 -21.55 -29.58
C ALA A 102 5.03 -22.37 -30.39
N PHE A 103 3.81 -21.87 -30.62
CA PHE A 103 2.73 -22.55 -31.34
C PHE A 103 2.29 -21.90 -32.67
N TYR A 104 3.14 -21.06 -33.29
CA TYR A 104 2.98 -20.62 -34.68
C TYR A 104 4.20 -20.94 -35.54
#